data_AF-X1HWK7-F1
#
_entry.id   AF-X1HWK7-F1
#
_cell.length_a   1.000
_cell.length_b   1.000
_cell.length_c   1.000
_cell.angle_alpha   90.00
_cell.angle_beta   90.00
_cell.angle_gamma   90.00
#
_symmetry.space_group_name_H-M   'P 1'
#
loop_
_entity.id
_entity.type
_entity.pdbx_description
1 polymer ?
#
loop_
_entity_poly.entity_id
_entity_poly.type
_entity_poly.pdbx_seq_one_letter_code
_entity_poly.pdbx_strand_id
1 'polypeptide(L)'
;YIGCYEDRLTKGDTWLVPFEYTIPAGTSPGSYVVTAKETHSSTLRITSVTVEEIVEGKATIVSITAPASFTTGVPFYIKPKIRNDGGDDKLYLRIIDKDTNTELKHGYITLAAGKEYMPTWKLTIIQTTDFHGELEAGHVE
;
A
#
# COMPACT_ATOMS: atom_id res chain seq x y z
N TYR A 1 -24.28 -29.13 -9.24
CA TYR A 1 -24.75 -30.40 -8.68
C TYR A 1 -23.52 -31.24 -8.37
N ILE A 2 -23.19 -31.41 -7.09
CA ILE A 2 -22.13 -32.34 -6.68
C ILE A 2 -22.83 -33.68 -6.47
N GLY A 3 -22.57 -34.63 -7.37
CA GLY A 3 -23.10 -35.99 -7.29
C GLY A 3 -22.26 -36.81 -6.32
N CYS A 4 -22.93 -37.48 -5.39
CA CYS A 4 -22.35 -38.51 -4.53
C CYS A 4 -22.07 -39.76 -5.39
N TYR A 5 -20.80 -40.10 -5.59
CA TYR A 5 -20.44 -41.45 -5.99
C TYR A 5 -20.36 -42.29 -4.73
N GLU A 6 -21.23 -43.30 -4.68
CA GLU A 6 -21.36 -44.26 -3.60
C GLU A 6 -20.00 -44.90 -3.32
N ASP A 7 -19.49 -44.75 -2.10
CA ASP A 7 -18.89 -45.85 -1.33
C ASP A 7 -18.71 -45.43 0.14
N ARG A 8 -19.72 -45.83 0.94
CA ARG A 8 -19.75 -46.07 2.40
C ARG A 8 -19.06 -45.07 3.35
N LEU A 9 -19.79 -44.02 3.73
CA LEU A 9 -19.54 -43.28 4.98
C LEU A 9 -20.22 -44.00 6.17
N THR A 10 -19.50 -44.17 7.28
CA THR A 10 -20.02 -44.70 8.54
C THR A 10 -20.34 -43.58 9.54
N LYS A 11 -21.18 -43.90 10.54
CA LYS A 11 -21.59 -42.94 11.57
C LYS A 11 -20.37 -42.47 12.38
N GLY A 12 -19.99 -41.21 12.21
CA GLY A 12 -18.83 -40.59 12.87
C GLY A 12 -17.74 -40.14 11.90
N ASP A 13 -17.84 -40.48 10.62
CA ASP A 13 -16.86 -40.05 9.62
C ASP A 13 -16.99 -38.55 9.32
N THR A 14 -15.85 -37.87 9.26
CA THR A 14 -15.76 -36.47 8.85
C THR A 14 -15.35 -36.42 7.38
N TRP A 15 -16.24 -35.92 6.52
CA TRP A 15 -15.94 -35.68 5.11
C TRP A 15 -15.51 -34.22 4.90
N LEU A 16 -14.28 -34.01 4.44
CA LEU A 16 -13.79 -32.68 4.06
C LEU A 16 -13.98 -32.52 2.56
N VAL A 17 -14.95 -31.69 2.16
CA VAL A 17 -15.13 -31.30 0.75
C VAL A 17 -14.42 -29.98 0.53
N PRO A 18 -13.38 -29.93 -0.32
CA PRO A 18 -12.91 -28.64 -0.79
C PRO A 18 -14.00 -28.01 -1.65
N PHE A 19 -14.46 -26.82 -1.28
CA PHE A 19 -15.28 -25.99 -2.15
C PHE A 19 -14.51 -24.71 -2.46
N GLU A 20 -14.62 -24.26 -3.70
CA GLU A 20 -14.11 -22.95 -4.11
C GLU A 20 -15.28 -21.97 -4.14
N TYR A 21 -15.08 -20.81 -3.52
CA TYR A 21 -16.01 -19.69 -3.60
C TYR A 21 -15.23 -18.44 -4.00
N THR A 22 -15.59 -17.86 -5.13
CA THR A 22 -14.98 -16.63 -5.64
C THR A 22 -15.82 -15.44 -5.19
N ILE A 23 -15.20 -14.51 -4.45
CA ILE A 23 -15.81 -13.22 -4.16
C ILE A 23 -15.77 -12.39 -5.45
N PRO A 24 -16.90 -11.84 -5.93
CA PRO A 24 -16.91 -10.99 -7.12
C PRO A 24 -16.00 -9.77 -6.97
N ALA A 25 -15.35 -9.36 -8.06
CA ALA A 25 -14.60 -8.11 -8.10
C ALA A 25 -15.52 -6.92 -7.78
N GLY A 26 -15.05 -5.97 -6.96
CA GLY A 26 -15.84 -4.81 -6.52
C GLY A 26 -16.79 -5.09 -5.35
N THR A 27 -16.74 -6.27 -4.73
CA THR A 27 -17.46 -6.53 -3.47
C THR A 27 -16.95 -5.55 -2.39
N SER A 28 -17.86 -4.82 -1.75
CA SER A 28 -17.50 -3.86 -0.72
C SER A 28 -16.80 -4.52 0.48
N PRO A 29 -15.92 -3.80 1.19
CA PRO A 29 -15.34 -4.31 2.44
C PRO A 29 -16.43 -4.71 3.45
N GLY A 30 -16.23 -5.81 4.17
CA GLY A 30 -17.20 -6.30 5.13
C GLY A 30 -17.05 -7.78 5.52
N SER A 31 -17.90 -8.22 6.44
CA SER A 31 -18.00 -9.64 6.83
C SER A 31 -19.14 -10.30 6.08
N TYR A 32 -18.83 -11.40 5.40
CA TYR A 32 -19.77 -12.13 4.56
C TYR A 32 -20.02 -13.52 5.13
N VAL A 33 -21.31 -13.89 5.17
CA VAL A 33 -21.76 -15.23 5.55
C VAL A 33 -21.94 -16.07 4.29
N VAL A 34 -21.06 -17.05 4.08
CA VAL A 34 -21.23 -18.05 3.02
C VAL A 34 -22.11 -19.17 3.58
N THR A 35 -23.28 -19.39 2.98
CA THR A 35 -24.18 -20.48 3.37
C THR A 35 -24.07 -21.61 2.36
N ALA A 36 -23.55 -22.76 2.79
CA ALA A 36 -23.66 -23.99 2.02
C ALA A 36 -24.94 -24.72 2.43
N LYS A 37 -25.75 -25.12 1.44
CA LYS A 37 -26.94 -25.93 1.66
C LYS A 37 -26.68 -27.34 1.16
N GLU A 38 -26.62 -28.30 2.08
CA GLU A 38 -26.67 -29.72 1.73
C GLU A 38 -28.15 -30.18 1.66
N THR A 39 -28.41 -31.18 0.83
CA THR A 39 -29.74 -31.81 0.71
C THR A 39 -30.02 -32.85 1.80
N HIS A 40 -29.03 -33.18 2.64
CA HIS A 40 -29.18 -33.99 3.85
C HIS A 40 -29.10 -33.12 5.10
N SER A 41 -29.76 -33.53 6.18
CA SER A 41 -30.00 -32.77 7.44
C SER A 41 -28.74 -32.49 8.29
N SER A 42 -27.70 -31.93 7.68
CA SER A 42 -26.46 -31.51 8.34
C SER A 42 -26.25 -30.01 8.09
N THR A 43 -25.92 -29.27 9.14
CA THR A 43 -25.65 -27.82 9.04
C THR A 43 -24.15 -27.61 8.84
N LEU A 44 -23.72 -27.24 7.63
CA LEU A 44 -22.35 -26.78 7.40
C LEU A 44 -22.26 -25.31 7.82
N ARG A 45 -21.35 -24.97 8.75
CA ARG A 45 -21.16 -23.60 9.23
C ARG A 45 -19.81 -23.08 8.78
N ILE A 46 -19.80 -22.12 7.87
CA ILE A 46 -18.62 -21.33 7.52
C ILE A 46 -18.64 -20.11 8.43
N THR A 47 -17.61 -19.94 9.25
CA THR A 47 -17.70 -19.07 10.43
C THR A 47 -17.58 -17.58 10.11
N SER A 48 -16.90 -17.19 9.04
CA SER A 48 -16.90 -15.82 8.47
C SER A 48 -15.83 -15.72 7.38
N VAL A 49 -16.10 -14.95 6.32
CA VAL A 49 -15.05 -14.44 5.43
C VAL A 49 -15.01 -12.93 5.58
N THR A 50 -13.82 -12.36 5.81
CA THR A 50 -13.61 -10.92 5.90
C THR A 50 -13.01 -10.42 4.59
N VAL A 51 -13.65 -9.44 3.97
CA VAL A 51 -13.09 -8.65 2.88
C VAL A 51 -12.59 -7.34 3.50
N GLU A 52 -11.28 -7.14 3.50
CA GLU A 52 -10.67 -5.90 3.97
C GLU A 52 -10.60 -4.88 2.84
N GLU A 53 -10.88 -3.62 3.18
CA GLU A 53 -10.56 -2.51 2.28
C GLU A 53 -9.05 -2.31 2.28
N ILE A 54 -8.41 -2.47 1.13
CA ILE A 54 -7.05 -1.98 0.97
C ILE A 54 -7.17 -0.49 0.70
N VAL A 55 -6.98 0.33 1.73
CA VAL A 55 -6.90 1.77 1.59
C VAL A 55 -5.48 2.09 1.12
N GLU A 56 -5.34 2.66 -0.08
CA GLU A 56 -4.04 3.07 -0.61
C GLU A 56 -3.36 4.13 0.27
N GLY A 57 -2.04 4.15 0.21
CA GLY A 57 -1.26 5.19 0.86
C GLY A 57 -1.53 6.55 0.25
N LYS A 58 -1.46 7.60 1.06
CA LYS A 58 -1.56 8.98 0.57
C LYS A 58 -0.45 9.82 1.18
N ALA A 59 0.58 10.09 0.39
CA ALA A 59 1.67 10.95 0.83
C ALA A 59 1.24 12.43 0.83
N THR A 60 1.39 13.07 1.99
CA THR A 60 1.24 14.52 2.13
C THR A 60 2.59 15.13 2.49
N ILE A 61 3.03 16.13 1.72
CA ILE A 61 4.23 16.91 2.03
C ILE A 61 3.91 17.86 3.19
N VAL A 62 4.64 17.72 4.29
CA VAL A 62 4.45 18.53 5.50
C VAL A 62 5.36 19.76 5.47
N SER A 63 6.64 19.58 5.12
CA SER A 63 7.63 20.65 5.07
C SER A 63 8.86 20.23 4.29
N ILE A 64 9.67 21.20 3.88
CA ILE A 64 11.04 20.96 3.40
C ILE A 64 11.99 21.90 4.16
N THR A 65 13.06 21.35 4.71
CA THR A 65 14.16 22.13 5.29
C THR A 65 15.36 22.09 4.36
N ALA A 66 15.85 23.26 3.95
CA ALA A 66 17.03 23.43 3.11
C ALA A 66 17.83 24.65 3.62
N PRO A 67 19.16 24.72 3.36
CA PRO A 67 19.92 25.91 3.65
C PRO A 67 19.45 27.08 2.75
N ALA A 68 19.54 28.31 3.26
CA ALA A 68 19.15 29.50 2.51
C ALA A 68 20.04 29.78 1.28
N SER A 69 21.23 29.19 1.25
CA SER A 69 22.19 29.27 0.15
C SER A 69 23.02 27.99 0.09
N PHE A 70 23.55 27.68 -1.09
CA PHE A 70 24.52 26.61 -1.29
C PHE A 70 25.67 27.12 -2.17
N THR A 71 26.82 26.45 -2.08
CA THR A 71 27.95 26.71 -2.97
C THR A 71 27.90 25.71 -4.12
N THR A 72 27.93 26.20 -5.36
CA THR A 72 27.96 25.36 -6.56
C THR A 72 29.05 24.28 -6.46
N GLY A 73 28.69 23.03 -6.77
CA GLY A 73 29.59 21.87 -6.72
C GLY A 73 29.89 21.34 -5.30
N VAL A 74 29.47 22.03 -4.24
CA VAL A 74 29.65 21.60 -2.86
C VAL A 74 28.39 20.87 -2.38
N PRO A 75 28.52 19.69 -1.76
CA PRO A 75 27.36 18.99 -1.24
C PRO A 75 26.69 19.75 -0.09
N PHE A 76 25.36 19.76 -0.09
CA PHE A 76 24.53 20.26 1.00
C PHE A 76 23.43 19.27 1.36
N TYR A 77 22.71 19.53 2.45
CA TYR A 77 21.67 18.64 2.96
C TYR A 77 20.30 19.29 2.93
N ILE A 78 19.32 18.48 2.56
CA ILE A 78 17.91 18.83 2.62
C ILE A 78 17.15 17.75 3.40
N LYS A 79 16.05 18.17 4.03
CA LYS A 79 15.21 17.31 4.85
C LYS A 79 13.75 17.55 4.50
N PRO A 80 13.24 16.88 3.46
CA PRO A 80 11.80 16.83 3.22
C PRO A 80 11.13 16.03 4.34
N LYS A 81 9.91 16.43 4.71
CA LYS A 81 9.08 15.73 5.68
C LYS A 81 7.74 15.41 5.04
N ILE A 82 7.35 14.14 5.10
CA ILE A 82 6.07 13.66 4.60
C ILE A 82 5.27 12.97 5.71
N ARG A 83 3.95 12.87 5.54
CA ARG A 83 3.04 12.10 6.38
C ARG A 83 2.18 11.19 5.49
N ASN A 84 1.88 9.98 5.95
CA ASN A 84 0.89 9.13 5.29
C ASN A 84 -0.51 9.44 5.83
N ASP A 85 -1.37 10.05 5.00
CA ASP A 85 -2.77 10.37 5.30
C ASP A 85 -3.77 9.33 4.75
N GLY A 86 -3.28 8.22 4.18
CA GLY A 86 -4.06 7.08 3.65
C GLY A 86 -3.93 5.83 4.52
N GLY A 87 -3.97 4.65 3.91
CA GLY A 87 -3.70 3.37 4.56
C GLY A 87 -2.22 3.00 4.59
N ASP A 88 -1.87 1.93 5.30
CA ASP A 88 -0.50 1.43 5.41
C ASP A 88 0.04 1.03 4.04
N ASP A 89 1.08 1.72 3.56
CA ASP A 89 1.53 1.52 2.18
C ASP A 89 3.00 1.94 1.97
N LYS A 90 3.53 1.61 0.80
CA LYS A 90 4.80 2.09 0.27
C LYS A 90 4.59 3.43 -0.45
N LEU A 91 5.27 4.46 0.06
CA LEU A 91 5.27 5.80 -0.50
C LEU A 91 6.60 6.11 -1.17
N TYR A 92 6.56 7.01 -2.15
CA TYR A 92 7.75 7.63 -2.71
C TYR A 92 7.82 9.11 -2.36
N LEU A 93 9.04 9.63 -2.43
CA LEU A 93 9.34 11.04 -2.33
C LEU A 93 10.52 11.30 -3.27
N ARG A 94 10.45 12.36 -4.09
CA ARG A 94 11.52 12.75 -5.01
C ARG A 94 11.69 14.26 -5.10
N ILE A 95 12.87 14.70 -5.51
CA ILE A 95 13.14 16.10 -5.85
C ILE A 95 13.62 16.21 -7.27
N ILE A 96 13.03 17.17 -7.98
CA ILE A 96 13.30 17.48 -9.37
C ILE A 96 13.85 18.90 -9.45
N ASP A 97 14.94 19.06 -10.20
CA ASP A 97 15.37 20.37 -10.67
C ASP A 97 14.48 20.80 -11.84
N LYS A 98 13.72 21.88 -11.67
CA LYS A 98 12.78 22.38 -12.69
C LYS A 98 13.46 23.13 -13.82
N ASP A 99 14.68 23.60 -13.61
CA ASP A 99 15.43 24.28 -14.66
C ASP A 99 15.89 23.28 -15.72
N THR A 100 16.30 22.08 -15.29
CA THR A 100 16.82 21.02 -16.17
C THR A 100 15.86 19.85 -16.37
N ASN A 101 14.75 19.81 -15.62
CA ASN A 101 13.82 18.69 -15.52
C ASN A 101 14.53 17.37 -15.14
N THR A 102 15.52 17.43 -14.24
CA THR A 102 16.28 16.27 -13.79
C THR A 102 15.90 15.86 -12.38
N GLU A 103 15.74 14.54 -12.17
CA GLU A 103 15.53 14.01 -10.83
C GLU A 103 16.86 13.99 -10.06
N LEU A 104 16.94 14.77 -8.99
CA LEU A 104 18.13 14.88 -8.15
C LEU A 104 18.20 13.77 -7.11
N LYS A 105 17.04 13.32 -6.62
CA LYS A 105 16.93 12.28 -5.60
C LYS A 105 15.54 11.65 -5.60
N HIS A 106 15.51 10.35 -5.31
CA HIS A 106 14.31 9.56 -5.13
C HIS A 106 14.50 8.62 -3.95
N GLY A 107 13.51 8.54 -3.08
CA GLY A 107 13.47 7.61 -1.96
C GLY A 107 12.11 6.95 -1.83
N TYR A 108 12.11 5.77 -1.24
CA TYR A 108 10.91 4.99 -0.93
C TYR A 108 10.87 4.67 0.56
N ILE A 109 9.67 4.55 1.11
CA ILE A 109 9.46 4.15 2.49
C ILE A 109 8.12 3.43 2.62
N THR A 110 8.08 2.31 3.36
CA THR A 110 6.81 1.77 3.86
C THR A 110 6.46 2.53 5.12
N LEU A 111 5.33 3.23 5.11
CA LEU A 111 4.92 4.14 6.18
C LEU A 111 3.51 3.81 6.62
N ALA A 112 3.34 3.45 7.89
CA ALA A 112 2.01 3.22 8.44
C ALA A 112 1.15 4.50 8.44
N ALA A 113 -0.17 4.33 8.40
CA ALA A 113 -1.15 5.41 8.41
C ALA A 113 -0.92 6.36 9.59
N GLY A 114 -0.99 7.67 9.31
CA GLY A 114 -0.76 8.74 10.27
C GLY A 114 0.70 8.93 10.72
N LYS A 115 1.66 8.12 10.22
CA LYS A 115 3.08 8.28 10.55
C LYS A 115 3.76 9.29 9.64
N GLU A 116 4.84 9.88 10.17
CA GLU A 116 5.67 10.85 9.48
C GLU A 116 7.05 10.25 9.17
N TYR A 117 7.65 10.71 8.08
CA TYR A 117 9.00 10.34 7.67
C TYR A 117 9.78 11.57 7.22
N MET A 118 11.04 11.67 7.65
CA MET A 118 11.91 12.82 7.35
C MET A 118 13.34 12.34 7.05
N PRO A 119 13.64 11.95 5.80
CA PRO A 119 14.99 11.57 5.44
C PRO A 119 15.92 12.78 5.42
N THR A 120 17.22 12.52 5.56
CA THR A 120 18.26 13.52 5.30
C THR A 120 18.95 13.16 3.99
N TRP A 121 18.80 14.01 2.98
CA TRP A 121 19.40 13.78 1.66
C TRP A 121 20.56 14.72 1.41
N LYS A 122 21.66 14.15 0.92
CA LYS A 122 22.83 14.88 0.45
C LYS A 122 22.67 15.14 -1.05
N LEU A 123 22.69 16.40 -1.46
CA LEU A 123 22.62 16.84 -2.85
C LEU A 123 23.89 17.61 -3.23
N THR A 124 24.23 17.58 -4.51
CA THR A 124 25.27 18.43 -5.11
C THR A 124 24.69 19.05 -6.37
N ILE A 125 24.63 20.37 -6.43
CA ILE A 125 24.10 21.13 -7.58
C ILE A 125 25.26 21.87 -8.23
N ILE A 126 25.37 21.76 -9.56
CA ILE A 126 26.44 22.38 -10.36
C ILE A 126 26.00 23.61 -11.15
N GLN A 127 24.72 23.99 -11.10
CA GLN A 127 24.24 25.21 -11.76
C GLN A 127 24.75 26.46 -11.04
N THR A 128 24.90 27.54 -11.81
CA THR A 128 25.38 28.86 -11.35
C THR A 128 24.28 29.90 -11.27
N THR A 129 23.06 29.54 -11.68
CA THR A 129 21.84 30.34 -11.53
C THR A 129 21.09 29.93 -10.27
N ASP A 130 20.00 30.64 -9.97
CA ASP A 130 19.05 30.21 -8.94
C ASP A 130 18.57 28.78 -9.20
N PHE A 131 18.26 28.07 -8.12
CA PHE A 131 17.75 26.69 -8.15
C PHE A 131 16.25 26.67 -7.92
N HIS A 132 15.52 26.16 -8.91
CA HIS A 132 14.08 25.92 -8.82
C HIS A 132 13.82 24.43 -8.55
N GLY A 133 13.73 24.05 -7.28
CA GLY A 133 13.44 22.68 -6.87
C GLY A 133 11.94 22.40 -6.70
N GLU A 134 11.45 21.29 -7.24
CA GLU A 134 10.13 20.75 -6.93
C GLU A 134 10.25 19.48 -6.08
N LEU A 135 9.44 19.41 -5.02
CA LEU A 135 9.31 18.25 -4.15
C LEU A 135 8.02 17.53 -4.50
N GLU A 136 8.11 16.25 -4.82
CA GLU A 136 6.95 15.41 -5.09
C GLU A 136 6.92 14.22 -4.12
N ALA A 137 5.72 13.80 -3.74
CA ALA A 137 5.49 12.61 -2.96
C ALA A 137 4.17 11.95 -3.37
N GLY A 138 4.11 10.63 -3.32
CA GLY A 138 2.91 9.87 -3.70
C GLY A 138 2.96 8.42 -3.23
N HIS A 139 1.91 7.67 -3.54
CA HIS A 139 1.91 6.22 -3.36
C HIS A 139 2.66 5.54 -4.51
N VAL A 140 3.15 4.33 -4.27
CA VAL A 140 3.73 3.48 -5.30
C VAL A 140 2.63 2.52 -5.77
N GLU A 141 2.32 2.53 -7.07
CA GLU A 141 1.46 1.52 -7.72
C GLU A 141 2.11 0.13 -7.76
#